data_AF-A0A2G9XJ93-F1
#
_entry.id   AF-A0A2G9XJ93-F1
#
_cell.length_a   1.000
_cell.length_b   1.000
_cell.length_c   1.000
_cell.angle_alpha   90.00
_cell.angle_beta   90.00
_cell.angle_gamma   90.00
#
_symmetry.space_group_name_H-M   'P 1'
#
loop_
_entity.id
_entity.type
_entity.pdbx_description
1 polymer ?
#
loop_
_entity_poly.entity_id
_entity_poly.type
_entity_poly.pdbx_seq_one_letter_code
_entity_poly.pdbx_strand_id
1 'polypeptide(L)'
;MQRTKTLKKRKKALMNRLEGNSDFLIGSVVTCRLKCSKHCECNKGQRHIKRYLSAKVAGKTRNLYLPNELIKRATEMTRTYASLKRLLKKLSEVNYELLRATGSAESRKKG
;
A
#
# COMPACT_ATOMS: atom_id res chain seq x y z
N MET A 1 -3.35 -1.98 34.68
CA MET A 1 -3.15 -0.58 34.22
C MET A 1 -1.94 -0.37 33.29
N GLN A 2 -0.87 -1.19 33.35
CA GLN A 2 0.35 -0.99 32.54
C GLN A 2 0.19 -1.38 31.05
N ARG A 3 -0.57 -2.45 30.74
CA ARG A 3 -0.75 -2.97 29.37
C ARG A 3 -1.40 -1.96 28.41
N THR A 4 -2.38 -1.19 28.88
CA THR A 4 -3.08 -0.18 28.06
C THR A 4 -2.19 1.04 27.76
N LYS A 5 -1.29 1.44 28.69
CA LYS A 5 -0.31 2.51 28.45
C LYS A 5 0.67 2.11 27.34
N THR A 6 1.17 0.87 27.36
CA THR A 6 2.08 0.35 26.30
C THR A 6 1.40 0.31 24.93
N LEU A 7 0.14 -0.15 24.87
CA LEU A 7 -0.64 -0.16 23.63
C LEU A 7 -0.90 1.25 23.09
N LYS A 8 -1.21 2.23 23.95
CA LYS A 8 -1.34 3.64 23.56
C LYS A 8 -0.03 4.21 22.98
N LYS A 9 1.12 3.91 23.61
CA LYS A 9 2.44 4.33 23.09
C LYS A 9 2.73 3.72 21.72
N ARG A 10 2.43 2.43 21.55
CA ARG A 10 2.58 1.72 20.26
C ARG A 10 1.67 2.31 19.18
N LYS A 11 0.42 2.63 19.52
CA LYS A 11 -0.51 3.33 18.63
C LYS A 11 0.07 4.66 18.14
N LYS A 12 0.58 5.50 19.06
CA LYS A 12 1.20 6.79 18.71
C LYS A 12 2.39 6.62 17.77
N ALA A 13 3.27 5.66 18.05
CA ALA A 13 4.41 5.37 17.18
C ALA A 13 4.00 4.91 15.76
N LEU A 14 2.92 4.13 15.64
CA LEU A 14 2.38 3.72 14.35
C LEU A 14 1.75 4.90 13.59
N MET A 15 1.05 5.81 14.29
CA MET A 15 0.49 7.02 13.68
C MET A 15 1.56 7.95 13.13
N ASN A 16 2.61 8.23 13.89
CA ASN A 16 3.72 9.06 13.41
C ASN A 16 4.37 8.49 12.14
N ARG A 17 4.46 7.14 12.03
CA ARG A 17 4.97 6.48 10.83
C ARG A 17 4.03 6.59 9.63
N LEU A 18 2.72 6.64 9.85
CA LEU A 18 1.73 6.84 8.79
C LEU A 18 1.80 8.29 8.27
N GLU A 19 1.87 9.28 9.17
CA GLU A 19 1.95 10.71 8.82
C GLU A 19 3.17 11.03 7.94
N GLY A 20 4.31 10.38 8.18
CA GLY A 20 5.52 10.57 7.36
C GLY A 20 5.48 9.94 5.96
N ASN A 21 4.42 9.23 5.58
CA ASN A 21 4.32 8.50 4.32
C ASN A 21 3.07 8.93 3.53
N SER A 22 2.99 10.22 3.16
CA SER A 22 1.85 10.80 2.42
C SER A 22 1.94 10.64 0.90
N ASP A 23 3.14 10.49 0.33
CA ASP A 23 3.33 10.30 -1.12
C ASP A 23 3.27 8.81 -1.49
N PHE A 24 2.06 8.31 -1.74
CA PHE A 24 1.83 6.92 -2.11
C PHE A 24 0.75 6.77 -3.17
N LEU A 25 0.76 5.63 -3.85
CA LEU A 25 -0.26 5.32 -4.86
C LEU A 25 -0.73 3.87 -4.74
N ILE A 26 -2.05 3.69 -4.82
CA ILE A 26 -2.70 2.38 -4.78
C ILE A 26 -2.69 1.77 -6.18
N GLY A 27 -1.80 0.83 -6.41
CA GLY A 27 -1.68 0.16 -7.70
C GLY A 27 -0.36 -0.62 -7.82
N SER A 28 -0.03 -0.98 -9.05
CA SER A 28 1.23 -1.64 -9.38
C SER A 28 1.78 -1.14 -10.71
N VAL A 29 3.10 -0.98 -10.77
CA VAL A 29 3.79 -0.75 -12.05
C VAL A 29 3.95 -2.10 -12.76
N VAL A 30 3.38 -2.20 -13.95
CA VAL A 30 3.37 -3.42 -14.76
C VAL A 30 4.23 -3.19 -16.00
N THR A 31 5.02 -4.21 -16.35
CA THR A 31 5.82 -4.23 -17.58
C THR A 31 5.15 -5.13 -18.60
N CYS A 32 4.87 -4.59 -19.78
CA CYS A 32 4.26 -5.31 -20.88
C CYS A 32 5.26 -5.46 -22.02
N ARG A 33 5.37 -6.69 -22.55
CA ARG A 33 6.22 -7.04 -23.69
C ARG A 33 5.34 -7.25 -24.90
N LEU A 34 5.41 -6.35 -25.87
CA LEU A 34 4.49 -6.28 -27.00
C LEU A 34 5.19 -6.66 -28.30
N LYS A 35 4.41 -7.26 -29.21
CA LYS A 35 4.74 -7.36 -30.62
C LYS A 35 4.04 -6.21 -31.34
N CYS A 36 4.75 -5.53 -32.23
CA CYS A 36 4.22 -4.40 -32.98
C CYS A 36 3.54 -4.87 -34.26
N SER A 37 4.34 -5.13 -35.29
CA SER A 37 3.89 -5.49 -36.65
C SER A 37 4.76 -6.61 -37.20
N LYS A 38 4.33 -7.25 -38.29
CA LYS A 38 5.00 -8.43 -38.88
C LYS A 38 6.47 -8.16 -39.26
N HIS A 39 6.79 -6.94 -39.66
CA HIS A 39 8.14 -6.56 -40.15
C HIS A 39 9.04 -5.95 -39.06
N CYS A 40 8.57 -5.90 -37.82
CA CYS A 40 9.36 -5.34 -36.73
C CYS A 40 10.33 -6.39 -36.14
N GLU A 41 11.52 -5.95 -35.76
CA GLU A 41 12.54 -6.76 -35.10
C GLU A 41 12.05 -7.42 -33.80
N CYS A 42 10.96 -6.89 -33.21
CA CYS A 42 10.34 -7.48 -32.04
C CYS A 42 9.83 -8.92 -32.23
N ASN A 43 9.57 -9.33 -33.47
CA ASN A 43 9.20 -10.72 -33.78
C ASN A 43 10.40 -11.68 -33.79
N LYS A 44 11.62 -11.14 -33.93
CA LYS A 44 12.88 -11.92 -33.97
C LYS A 44 13.51 -12.14 -32.60
N GLY A 45 12.92 -11.59 -31.53
CA GLY A 45 13.32 -11.85 -30.14
C GLY A 45 13.27 -10.63 -29.22
N GLN A 46 13.46 -9.42 -29.75
CA GLN A 46 13.53 -8.19 -28.97
C GLN A 46 12.17 -7.52 -28.79
N ARG A 47 11.31 -8.09 -27.93
CA ARG A 47 9.96 -7.53 -27.69
C ARG A 47 10.03 -6.10 -27.17
N HIS A 48 9.14 -5.23 -27.66
CA HIS A 48 9.04 -3.88 -27.15
C HIS A 48 8.55 -3.89 -25.71
N ILE A 49 9.18 -3.08 -24.87
CA ILE A 49 8.85 -2.97 -23.46
C ILE A 49 8.09 -1.67 -23.25
N LYS A 50 6.86 -1.75 -22.75
CA LYS A 50 6.10 -0.61 -22.24
C LYS A 50 5.85 -0.82 -20.75
N ARG A 51 5.91 0.25 -19.96
CA ARG A 51 5.51 0.22 -18.55
C ARG A 51 4.30 1.10 -18.33
N TYR A 52 3.38 0.62 -17.50
CA TYR A 52 2.21 1.38 -17.10
C TYR A 52 1.93 1.14 -15.62
N LEU A 53 1.28 2.10 -14.99
CA LEU A 53 0.71 1.95 -13.67
C LEU A 53 -0.73 1.43 -13.82
N SER A 54 -1.01 0.27 -13.23
CA SER A 54 -2.37 -0.23 -13.10
C SER A 54 -2.92 0.15 -11.73
N ALA A 55 -3.99 0.93 -11.68
CA ALA A 55 -4.60 1.43 -10.45
C ALA A 55 -6.12 1.37 -10.54
N LYS A 56 -6.80 1.24 -9.40
CA LYS A 56 -8.26 1.39 -9.35
C LYS A 56 -8.62 2.87 -9.20
N VAL A 57 -9.29 3.41 -10.20
CA VAL A 57 -9.78 4.80 -10.22
C VAL A 57 -11.30 4.74 -10.38
N ALA A 58 -12.03 5.30 -9.42
CA ALA A 58 -13.50 5.27 -9.38
C ALA A 58 -14.08 3.84 -9.55
N GLY A 59 -13.51 2.86 -8.83
CA GLY A 59 -13.97 1.46 -8.85
C GLY A 59 -13.53 0.63 -10.06
N LYS A 60 -12.96 1.25 -11.10
CA LYS A 60 -12.52 0.58 -12.33
C LYS A 60 -10.99 0.52 -12.42
N THR A 61 -10.45 -0.57 -12.95
CA THR A 61 -9.02 -0.68 -13.24
C THR A 61 -8.67 0.21 -14.44
N ARG A 62 -7.73 1.14 -14.24
CA ARG A 62 -7.19 2.00 -15.30
C ARG A 62 -5.68 1.81 -15.38
N ASN A 63 -5.16 1.83 -16.60
CA ASN A 63 -3.74 1.77 -16.87
C ASN A 63 -3.26 3.15 -17.32
N LEU A 64 -2.37 3.76 -16.54
CA LEU A 64 -1.70 5.02 -16.87
C LEU A 64 -0.34 4.69 -17.48
N TYR A 65 -0.11 5.09 -18.73
CA TYR A 65 1.21 4.95 -19.35
C TYR A 65 2.26 5.75 -18.57
N LEU A 66 3.43 5.16 -18.33
CA LEU A 66 4.53 5.82 -17.62
C LEU A 66 5.73 6.01 -18.54
N PRO A 67 6.19 7.26 -18.77
CA PRO A 67 7.49 7.50 -19.37
C PRO A 67 8.61 7.07 -18.41
N ASN A 68 9.81 6.80 -18.95
CA ASN A 68 10.92 6.21 -18.21
C ASN A 68 11.30 6.99 -16.93
N GLU A 69 11.22 8.32 -16.99
CA GLU A 69 11.51 9.21 -15.86
C GLU A 69 10.54 9.01 -14.67
N LEU A 70 9.27 8.68 -14.94
CA LEU A 70 8.24 8.53 -13.90
C LEU A 70 8.15 7.10 -13.34
N ILE A 71 8.75 6.11 -14.01
CA ILE A 71 8.71 4.71 -13.58
C ILE A 71 9.29 4.54 -12.18
N LYS A 72 10.43 5.18 -11.90
CA LYS A 72 11.08 5.09 -10.59
C LYS A 72 10.17 5.64 -9.49
N ARG A 73 9.65 6.85 -9.71
CA ARG A 73 8.75 7.52 -8.76
C ARG A 73 7.47 6.71 -8.52
N ALA A 74 6.80 6.24 -9.57
CA ALA A 74 5.59 5.42 -9.43
C ALA A 74 5.87 4.09 -8.71
N THR A 75 7.05 3.50 -8.92
CA THR A 75 7.47 2.28 -8.21
C THR A 75 7.69 2.56 -6.73
N GLU A 76 8.32 3.68 -6.38
CA GLU A 76 8.51 4.11 -5.00
C GLU A 76 7.15 4.37 -4.31
N MET A 77 6.25 5.12 -4.93
CA MET A 77 4.90 5.40 -4.40
C MET A 77 4.09 4.12 -4.14
N THR A 78 4.14 3.14 -5.05
CA THR A 78 3.44 1.85 -4.88
C THR A 78 4.07 0.98 -3.79
N ARG A 79 5.39 1.05 -3.60
CA ARG A 79 6.09 0.42 -2.46
C ARG A 79 5.74 1.09 -1.14
N THR A 80 5.65 2.41 -1.10
CA THR A 80 5.19 3.17 0.07
C THR A 80 3.80 2.71 0.47
N TYR A 81 2.88 2.57 -0.49
CA TYR A 81 1.54 2.03 -0.21
C TYR A 81 1.58 0.61 0.38
N ALA A 82 2.42 -0.28 -0.16
CA ALA A 82 2.56 -1.63 0.40
C ALA A 82 3.03 -1.60 1.86
N SER A 83 3.93 -0.69 2.21
CA SER A 83 4.38 -0.46 3.59
C SER A 83 3.28 0.12 4.48
N LEU A 84 2.56 1.12 4.00
CA LEU A 84 1.41 1.73 4.68
C LEU A 84 0.32 0.70 4.98
N LYS A 85 -0.01 -0.17 4.01
CA LYS A 85 -0.99 -1.25 4.20
C LYS A 85 -0.62 -2.16 5.37
N ARG A 86 0.68 -2.47 5.54
CA ARG A 86 1.17 -3.25 6.69
C ARG A 86 1.07 -2.46 8.00
N LEU A 87 1.36 -1.17 7.99
CA LEU A 87 1.22 -0.29 9.16
C LEU A 87 -0.25 -0.18 9.61
N LEU A 88 -1.18 0.00 8.66
CA LEU A 88 -2.61 0.03 8.91
C LEU A 88 -3.11 -1.26 9.56
N LYS A 89 -2.66 -2.43 9.07
CA LYS A 89 -2.99 -3.72 9.70
C LYS A 89 -2.50 -3.78 11.16
N LYS A 90 -1.24 -3.41 11.41
CA LYS A 90 -0.67 -3.38 12.78
C LYS A 90 -1.42 -2.41 13.70
N LEU A 91 -1.83 -1.26 13.16
CA LEU A 91 -2.62 -0.28 13.90
C LEU A 91 -4.02 -0.83 14.25
N SER A 92 -4.65 -1.53 13.31
CA SER A 92 -5.93 -2.20 13.53
C SER A 92 -5.83 -3.24 14.65
N GLU A 93 -4.77 -4.06 14.65
CA GLU A 93 -4.51 -5.04 15.71
C GLU A 93 -4.36 -4.37 17.09
N VAL A 94 -3.58 -3.28 17.18
CA VAL A 94 -3.42 -2.53 18.43
C VAL A 94 -4.74 -1.90 18.90
N ASN A 95 -5.55 -1.36 17.98
CA ASN A 95 -6.86 -0.81 18.32
C ASN A 95 -7.81 -1.91 18.82
N TYR A 96 -7.80 -3.08 18.21
CA TYR A 96 -8.57 -4.23 18.66
C TYR A 96 -8.17 -4.68 20.08
N GLU A 97 -6.86 -4.77 20.36
CA GLU A 97 -6.37 -5.08 21.71
C GLU A 97 -6.77 -4.03 22.75
N LEU A 98 -6.76 -2.75 22.38
CA LEU A 98 -7.22 -1.66 23.24
C LEU A 98 -8.71 -1.81 23.56
N LEU A 99 -9.55 -2.06 22.56
CA LEU A 99 -10.99 -2.29 22.73
C LEU A 99 -11.28 -3.49 23.63
N ARG A 100 -10.57 -4.60 23.43
CA ARG A 100 -10.71 -5.78 24.29
C ARG A 100 -10.33 -5.46 25.74
N ALA A 101 -9.25 -4.72 25.96
CA ALA A 101 -8.78 -4.36 27.29
C ALA A 101 -9.73 -3.39 28.03
N THR A 102 -10.43 -2.51 27.32
CA THR A 102 -11.44 -1.61 27.90
C THR A 102 -12.78 -2.34 28.12
N GLY A 103 -13.27 -3.10 27.14
CA GLY A 103 -14.55 -3.82 27.25
C GLY A 103 -14.54 -4.90 28.34
N SER A 104 -13.38 -5.54 28.59
CA SER A 104 -13.21 -6.51 29.69
C SER A 104 -13.22 -5.86 31.08
N ALA A 105 -12.98 -4.55 31.17
CA ALA A 105 -13.05 -3.80 32.43
C ALA A 105 -14.48 -3.31 32.71
N GLU A 106 -15.29 -3.09 31.66
CA GLU A 106 -16.69 -2.67 31.77
C GLU A 106 -17.62 -3.84 32.10
N SER A 107 -17.39 -5.03 31.54
CA SER A 107 -18.14 -6.24 31.90
C SER A 107 -17.94 -6.69 33.36
N ARG A 108 -16.83 -6.29 33.99
CA ARG A 108 -16.52 -6.61 35.39
C ARG A 108 -17.14 -5.65 36.42
N LYS A 109 -17.73 -4.54 35.98
CA LYS A 109 -18.40 -3.54 36.85
C LYS A 109 -19.92 -3.72 36.93
N LYS A 110 -20.49 -4.63 36.13
CA LYS A 110 -21.94 -4.93 36.10
C LYS A 110 -22.31 -6.24 36.81
N GLY A 111 -21.37 -6.87 37.50
CA GLY A 111 -21.58 -8.09 38.30
C GLY A 111 -21.29 -7.84 39.76
#